data_AF-A0A8T5EX16-F1
#
_entry.id   AF-A0A8T5EX16-F1
#
_cell.length_a   1.000
_cell.length_b   1.000
_cell.length_c   1.000
_cell.angle_alpha   90.00
_cell.angle_beta   90.00
_cell.angle_gamma   90.00
#
_symmetry.space_group_name_H-M   'P 1'
#
loop_
_entity.id
_entity.type
_entity.pdbx_description
1 polymer ?
#
loop_
_entity_poly.entity_id
_entity_poly.type
_entity_poly.pdbx_seq_one_letter_code
_entity_poly.pdbx_strand_id
1 'polypeptide(L)'
;MIWQEGIYFDLWSVIHFLFGMVFGGIIIFKKVKPWKGFIFTLLVAIVWEMIEWVPEIISNQILDVLLAGGGFLLINCLSSKMDQKRFKIIFILLLSLFVAGNIWGWISIS
;
A
#
# COMPACT_ATOMS: atom_id res chain seq x y z
N MET A 1 -2.82 -14.35 -15.67
CA MET A 1 -1.98 -13.15 -15.86
C MET A 1 -1.16 -12.88 -14.60
N ILE A 2 0.02 -12.27 -14.68
CA ILE A 2 0.83 -11.82 -13.51
C ILE A 2 0.05 -10.99 -12.47
N TRP A 3 -1.05 -10.37 -12.89
CA TRP A 3 -1.99 -9.61 -12.06
C TRP A 3 -3.06 -10.46 -11.35
N GLN A 4 -3.22 -11.73 -11.73
CA GLN A 4 -4.31 -12.61 -11.28
C GLN A 4 -3.85 -14.08 -11.31
N GLU A 5 -2.60 -14.36 -10.91
CA GLU A 5 -2.01 -15.70 -10.97
C GLU A 5 -1.67 -16.25 -9.58
N GLY A 6 -2.69 -16.34 -8.73
CA GLY A 6 -2.80 -17.45 -7.79
C GLY A 6 -2.00 -17.37 -6.48
N ILE A 7 -2.67 -17.84 -5.43
CA ILE A 7 -2.14 -18.39 -4.17
C ILE A 7 -0.86 -17.70 -3.67
N TYR A 8 -1.05 -16.58 -2.97
CA TYR A 8 -0.05 -15.78 -2.27
C TYR A 8 0.95 -15.04 -3.19
N PHE A 9 0.84 -13.71 -3.20
CA PHE A 9 1.68 -12.73 -3.91
C PHE A 9 1.49 -12.67 -5.42
N ASP A 10 0.61 -11.78 -5.86
CA ASP A 10 0.59 -11.25 -7.22
C ASP A 10 1.05 -9.79 -7.23
N LEU A 11 0.89 -9.13 -8.38
CA LEU A 11 1.28 -7.74 -8.53
C LEU A 11 0.31 -6.75 -7.82
N TRP A 12 -0.92 -7.18 -7.47
CA TRP A 12 -1.83 -6.41 -6.62
C TRP A 12 -1.32 -6.37 -5.18
N SER A 13 -0.79 -7.47 -4.67
CA SER A 13 -0.13 -7.49 -3.36
C SER A 13 0.97 -6.42 -3.24
N VAL A 14 1.70 -6.15 -4.32
CA VAL A 14 2.71 -5.06 -4.37
C VAL A 14 2.05 -3.68 -4.31
N ILE A 15 0.91 -3.50 -4.99
CA ILE A 15 0.14 -2.26 -4.95
C ILE A 15 -0.34 -1.98 -3.52
N HIS A 16 -0.81 -2.98 -2.79
CA HIS A 16 -1.30 -2.79 -1.42
C HIS A 16 -0.17 -2.50 -0.44
N PHE A 17 1.00 -3.12 -0.64
CA PHE A 17 2.20 -2.73 0.08
C PHE A 17 2.58 -1.26 -0.18
N LEU A 18 2.58 -0.82 -1.45
CA LEU A 18 2.85 0.56 -1.84
C LEU A 18 1.79 1.52 -1.29
N PHE A 19 0.51 1.13 -1.28
CA PHE A 19 -0.58 1.86 -0.65
C PHE A 19 -0.24 2.13 0.83
N GLY A 20 0.16 1.10 1.57
CA GLY A 20 0.60 1.23 2.96
C GLY A 20 1.73 2.24 3.15
N MET A 21 2.76 2.17 2.31
CA MET A 21 3.88 3.12 2.35
C MET A 21 3.45 4.56 2.02
N VAL A 22 2.59 4.75 1.02
CA VAL A 22 2.08 6.07 0.63
C VAL A 22 1.20 6.65 1.74
N PHE A 23 0.28 5.86 2.29
CA PHE A 23 -0.58 6.32 3.38
C PHE A 23 0.23 6.64 4.64
N GLY A 24 1.21 5.81 5.00
CA GLY A 24 2.15 6.10 6.08
C GLY A 24 2.90 7.41 5.85
N GLY A 25 3.38 7.66 4.64
CA GLY A 25 3.98 8.94 4.25
C GLY A 25 3.05 10.13 4.47
N ILE A 26 1.78 10.02 4.05
CA ILE A 26 0.77 11.08 4.26
C ILE A 26 0.55 11.36 5.76
N ILE A 27 0.44 10.30 6.57
CA ILE A 27 0.27 10.41 8.04
C ILE A 27 1.46 11.15 8.67
N ILE A 28 2.69 10.84 8.23
CA ILE A 28 3.91 11.50 8.69
C ILE A 28 3.90 12.99 8.34
N PHE A 29 3.58 13.36 7.09
CA PHE A 29 3.49 14.77 6.69
C PHE A 29 2.39 15.53 7.43
N LYS A 30 1.26 14.87 7.72
CA LYS A 30 0.17 15.43 8.53
C LYS A 30 0.47 15.46 10.03
N LYS A 31 1.63 14.95 10.48
CA LYS A 31 2.04 14.86 11.89
C LYS A 31 1.01 14.14 12.78
N VAL A 32 0.29 13.18 12.21
CA VAL A 32 -0.67 12.36 12.94
C VAL A 32 0.09 11.29 13.74
N LYS A 33 -0.42 10.93 14.92
CA LYS A 33 0.20 9.87 15.75
C LYS A 33 0.29 8.56 14.94
N PRO A 34 1.47 7.91 14.84
CA PRO A 34 1.67 6.76 13.96
C PRO A 34 0.66 5.63 14.15
N TRP A 35 0.33 5.27 15.40
CA TRP A 35 -0.64 4.21 15.69
C TRP A 35 -2.05 4.52 15.18
N LYS A 36 -2.48 5.80 15.19
CA LYS A 36 -3.78 6.20 14.61
C LYS A 36 -3.77 6.05 13.11
N GLY A 37 -2.67 6.47 12.47
CA GLY A 37 -2.47 6.29 11.04
C GLY A 37 -2.43 4.82 10.63
N PHE A 38 -1.80 3.96 11.44
CA PHE A 38 -1.73 2.52 11.18
C PHE A 38 -3.12 1.88 11.21
N ILE A 39 -3.89 2.12 12.28
CA ILE A 39 -5.28 1.61 12.39
C ILE A 39 -6.12 2.11 11.20
N PHE A 40 -6.01 3.40 10.87
CA PHE A 40 -6.73 3.97 9.74
C PHE A 40 -6.33 3.34 8.40
N THR A 41 -5.03 3.09 8.18
CA THR A 41 -4.51 2.45 6.96
C THR A 41 -5.04 1.02 6.83
N LEU A 42 -5.06 0.25 7.92
CA LEU A 42 -5.64 -1.09 7.93
C LEU A 42 -7.13 -1.08 7.64
N LEU A 43 -7.89 -0.15 8.24
CA LEU A 43 -9.33 -0.02 7.97
C LEU A 43 -9.59 0.31 6.49
N VAL A 44 -8.80 1.20 5.90
CA VAL A 44 -8.94 1.53 4.47
C VAL A 44 -8.56 0.34 3.60
N ALA A 45 -7.50 -0.41 3.93
CA ALA A 45 -7.12 -1.62 3.19
C ALA A 45 -8.21 -2.70 3.28
N ILE A 46 -8.81 -2.91 4.45
CA ILE A 46 -9.93 -3.85 4.60
C ILE A 46 -11.12 -3.41 3.74
N VAL A 47 -11.47 -2.12 3.75
CA VAL A 47 -12.56 -1.61 2.92
C VAL A 47 -12.22 -1.76 1.43
N TRP A 48 -10.97 -1.54 1.03
CA TRP A 48 -10.51 -1.76 -0.35
C TRP A 48 -10.79 -3.19 -0.78
N GLU A 49 -10.32 -4.18 -0.03
CA GLU A 49 -10.56 -5.60 -0.33
C GLU A 49 -12.04 -5.96 -0.43
N MET A 50 -12.88 -5.38 0.44
CA MET A 50 -14.31 -5.64 0.45
C MET A 50 -15.05 -5.09 -0.79
N ILE A 51 -14.52 -4.02 -1.39
CA ILE A 51 -15.10 -3.38 -2.59
C ILE A 51 -14.40 -3.81 -3.87
N GLU A 52 -13.26 -4.48 -3.80
CA GLU A 52 -12.51 -4.91 -4.96
C GLU A 52 -13.29 -5.99 -5.70
N TRP A 53 -13.60 -5.72 -6.97
CA TRP A 53 -14.43 -6.60 -7.81
C TRP A 53 -13.60 -7.72 -8.45
N VAL A 54 -12.33 -7.86 -8.07
CA VAL A 54 -11.43 -8.88 -8.58
C VAL A 54 -11.65 -10.17 -7.79
N PRO A 55 -12.01 -11.29 -8.46
CA PRO A 55 -12.26 -12.54 -7.75
C PRO A 55 -10.94 -13.13 -7.24
N GLU A 56 -10.68 -12.91 -5.95
CA GLU A 56 -9.53 -13.46 -5.24
C GLU A 56 -9.91 -14.46 -4.15
N ILE A 57 -8.96 -15.33 -3.81
CA ILE A 57 -9.10 -16.24 -2.66
C ILE A 57 -8.96 -15.39 -1.40
N ILE A 58 -9.81 -15.62 -0.39
CA ILE A 58 -9.80 -14.89 0.90
C ILE A 58 -8.39 -14.77 1.52
N SER A 59 -7.53 -15.78 1.30
CA SER A 59 -6.15 -15.77 1.77
C SER A 59 -5.28 -14.66 1.17
N ASN A 60 -5.54 -14.26 -0.08
CA ASN A 60 -4.85 -13.14 -0.73
C ASN A 60 -5.33 -11.81 -0.16
N GLN A 61 -6.64 -11.63 -0.02
CA GLN A 61 -7.21 -10.42 0.61
C GLN A 61 -6.62 -10.14 2.00
N ILE A 62 -6.49 -11.20 2.82
CA ILE A 62 -5.84 -11.09 4.14
C ILE A 62 -4.37 -10.70 3.99
N LEU A 63 -3.64 -11.35 3.09
CA LEU A 63 -2.24 -11.03 2.82
C LEU A 63 -2.08 -9.57 2.41
N ASP A 64 -2.96 -9.05 1.57
CA ASP A 64 -2.87 -7.71 1.02
C ASP A 64 -3.14 -6.62 2.07
N VAL A 65 -4.09 -6.87 2.98
CA VAL A 65 -4.27 -6.04 4.18
C VAL A 65 -3.01 -6.07 5.07
N LEU A 66 -2.41 -7.25 5.26
CA LEU A 66 -1.17 -7.38 6.04
C LEU A 66 0.00 -6.66 5.37
N LEU A 67 0.08 -6.70 4.04
CA LEU A 67 1.10 -6.00 3.25
C LEU A 67 0.93 -4.49 3.31
N ALA A 68 -0.30 -3.98 3.26
CA ALA A 68 -0.57 -2.57 3.51
C ALA A 68 -0.09 -2.15 4.91
N GLY A 69 -0.35 -2.97 5.93
CA GLY A 69 0.20 -2.77 7.27
C GLY A 69 1.74 -2.77 7.29
N GLY A 70 2.36 -3.75 6.62
CA GLY A 70 3.82 -3.86 6.50
C GLY A 70 4.46 -2.65 5.83
N GLY A 71 3.87 -2.16 4.73
CA GLY A 71 4.31 -0.97 4.03
C GLY A 71 4.25 0.28 4.91
N PHE A 72 3.16 0.44 5.67
CA PHE A 72 3.02 1.54 6.64
C PHE A 72 4.13 1.50 7.70
N LEU A 73 4.38 0.33 8.28
CA LEU A 73 5.42 0.18 9.32
C LEU A 73 6.80 0.47 8.75
N LEU A 74 7.09 -0.01 7.53
CA LEU A 74 8.36 0.23 6.86
C LEU A 74 8.61 1.72 6.63
N ILE A 75 7.66 2.45 6.04
CA ILE A 75 7.86 3.87 5.74
C ILE A 75 8.02 4.71 7.03
N ASN A 76 7.31 4.35 8.10
CA ASN A 76 7.41 5.01 9.39
C ASN A 76 8.73 4.69 10.11
N CYS A 77 9.29 3.49 9.90
CA CYS A 77 10.65 3.17 10.32
C CYS A 77 11.68 3.98 9.52
N LEU A 78 11.57 4.01 8.19
CA LEU A 78 12.48 4.74 7.30
C LEU A 78 12.48 6.25 7.57
N SER A 79 11.32 6.84 7.87
CA SER A 79 11.23 8.29 8.15
C SER A 79 12.03 8.73 9.37
N SER A 80 12.23 7.82 10.35
CA SER A 80 13.06 8.11 11.53
C SER A 80 14.57 8.16 11.22
N LYS A 81 14.99 7.58 10.09
CA LYS A 81 16.41 7.42 9.71
C LYS A 81 16.85 8.38 8.60
N MET A 82 15.94 9.23 8.11
CA MET A 82 16.16 10.07 6.94
C MET A 82 15.84 11.54 7.25
N ASP A 83 16.57 12.44 6.60
CA ASP A 83 16.19 13.85 6.60
C ASP A 83 14.91 14.08 5.77
N GLN A 84 14.24 15.21 6.04
CA GLN A 84 12.96 15.55 5.41
C GLN A 84 13.04 15.67 3.88
N LYS A 85 14.18 16.13 3.33
CA LYS A 85 14.34 16.30 1.89
C LYS A 85 14.41 14.95 1.20
N ARG A 86 15.23 14.02 1.71
CA ARG A 86 15.34 12.65 1.20
C ARG A 86 14.02 11.90 1.33
N PHE A 87 13.36 12.01 2.49
CA PHE A 87 12.07 11.38 2.72
C PHE A 87 11.02 11.85 1.71
N LYS A 88 10.95 13.17 1.43
CA LYS A 88 10.03 13.73 0.43
C LYS A 88 10.27 13.19 -0.98
N ILE A 89 11.53 13.03 -1.38
CA ILE A 89 11.87 12.46 -2.70
C ILE A 89 11.39 11.01 -2.79
N ILE A 90 11.70 10.19 -1.78
CA ILE A 90 11.27 8.78 -1.74
C ILE A 90 9.74 8.68 -1.75
N PHE A 91 9.06 9.53 -0.98
CA PHE A 91 7.60 9.56 -0.97
C PHE A 91 7.01 9.88 -2.36
N ILE A 92 7.56 10.85 -3.08
CA ILE A 92 7.11 11.18 -4.44
C ILE A 92 7.30 9.97 -5.37
N LEU A 93 8.46 9.30 -5.30
CA LEU A 93 8.73 8.10 -6.10
C LEU A 93 7.75 6.98 -5.79
N LEU A 94 7.49 6.71 -4.51
CA LEU A 94 6.52 5.69 -4.07
C LEU A 94 5.09 6.02 -4.55
N LEU A 95 4.68 7.29 -4.45
CA LEU A 95 3.39 7.75 -4.94
C LEU A 95 3.27 7.57 -6.46
N SER A 96 4.31 7.92 -7.22
CA SER A 96 4.35 7.72 -8.67
C SER A 96 4.25 6.24 -9.04
N LEU A 97 4.98 5.36 -8.35
CA LEU A 97 4.93 3.92 -8.57
C LEU A 97 3.55 3.34 -8.22
N PHE A 98 2.96 3.77 -7.10
CA PHE A 98 1.63 3.36 -6.68
C PHE A 98 0.57 3.73 -7.73
N VAL A 99 0.57 4.97 -8.21
CA VAL A 99 -0.38 5.45 -9.24
C VAL A 99 -0.17 4.72 -10.56
N ALA A 100 1.09 4.59 -11.02
CA ALA A 100 1.40 3.89 -12.26
C ALA A 100 1.01 2.40 -12.19
N GLY A 101 1.28 1.75 -11.06
CA GLY A 101 0.90 0.37 -10.79
C GLY A 101 -0.61 0.17 -10.85
N ASN A 102 -1.40 1.03 -10.18
CA ASN A 102 -2.86 0.98 -10.25
C ASN A 102 -3.37 1.12 -11.69
N ILE A 103 -2.90 2.14 -12.42
CA ILE A 103 -3.32 2.36 -13.81
C ILE A 103 -3.01 1.13 -14.67
N TRP A 104 -1.81 0.56 -14.53
CA TRP A 104 -1.40 -0.60 -15.30
C TRP A 104 -2.20 -1.86 -14.93
N GLY A 105 -2.46 -2.09 -13.65
CA GLY A 105 -3.28 -3.20 -13.16
C GLY A 105 -4.69 -3.16 -13.73
N TRP A 106 -5.35 -2.01 -13.63
CA TRP A 106 -6.70 -1.81 -14.18
C TRP A 106 -6.76 -1.99 -15.70
N ILE A 107 -5.80 -1.45 -16.45
CA ILE A 107 -5.72 -1.63 -17.91
C ILE A 107 -5.51 -3.11 -18.28
N SER A 108 -4.76 -3.85 -17.47
CA SER A 108 -4.42 -5.24 -17.77
C SER A 108 -5.55 -6.23 -17.47
N ILE A 109 -6.52 -5.84 -16.64
CA ILE A 109 -7.63 -6.69 -16.19
C ILE A 109 -8.96 -6.33 -16.88
N SER A 110 -9.04 -5.14 -17.48
CA SER A 110 -10.19 -4.68 -18.29
C SER A 110 -10.13 -5.23 -19.72
#